data_AF-W3XRH0-F1
#
_entry.id   AF-W3XRH0-F1
#
_cell.length_a   1.000
_cell.length_b   1.000
_cell.length_c   1.000
_cell.angle_alpha   90.00
_cell.angle_beta   90.00
_cell.angle_gamma   90.00
#
_symmetry.space_group_name_H-M   'P 1'
#
loop_
_entity.id
_entity.type
_entity.pdbx_description
1 polymer ?
#
loop_
_entity_poly.entity_id
_entity_poly.type
_entity_poly.pdbx_seq_one_letter_code
_entity_poly.pdbx_strand_id
1 'polypeptide(L)'
;MTAALTVYSATFMRYSLAVTPQNYLLFACHFINECSQLTQGYRFVNWHYWGGKEKAAQGALADVKDKVVEAGEKVQAAVSK
;
A
#
# COMPACT_ATOMS: atom_id res chain seq x y z
N MET A 1 8.41 4.36 -12.24
CA MET A 1 9.19 3.12 -11.98
C MET A 1 8.30 1.88 -12.07
N THR A 2 7.18 1.81 -11.35
CA THR A 2 6.33 0.61 -11.23
C THR A 2 5.88 0.00 -12.56
N ALA A 3 5.31 0.78 -13.48
CA ALA A 3 4.82 0.25 -14.76
C ALA A 3 5.95 -0.31 -15.65
N ALA A 4 7.07 0.41 -15.75
CA ALA A 4 8.22 -0.03 -16.54
C ALA A 4 8.83 -1.33 -15.99
N LEU A 5 8.97 -1.43 -14.66
CA LEU A 5 9.47 -2.66 -14.04
C LEU A 5 8.49 -3.84 -14.13
N THR A 6 7.18 -3.58 -14.13
CA THR A 6 6.15 -4.62 -14.35
C THR A 6 6.28 -5.21 -15.75
N VAL A 7 6.38 -4.37 -16.78
CA VAL A 7 6.59 -4.83 -18.16
C VAL A 7 7.91 -5.60 -18.29
N TYR A 8 8.97 -5.10 -17.68
CA TYR A 8 10.25 -5.79 -17.60
C TYR A 8 10.08 -7.18 -16.96
N SER A 9 9.53 -7.30 -15.75
CA SER A 9 9.32 -8.59 -15.09
C SER A 9 8.51 -9.58 -15.93
N ALA A 10 7.43 -9.13 -16.58
CA ALA A 10 6.62 -9.96 -17.46
C ALA A 10 7.43 -10.55 -18.63
N THR A 11 8.31 -9.75 -19.24
CA THR A 11 9.20 -10.24 -20.31
C THR A 11 10.18 -11.30 -19.81
N PHE A 12 10.77 -11.11 -18.63
CA PHE A 12 11.70 -12.08 -18.04
C PHE A 12 11.01 -13.37 -17.58
N MET A 13 9.79 -13.28 -17.05
CA MET A 13 8.98 -14.47 -16.77
C MET A 13 8.70 -15.29 -18.02
N ARG A 14 8.31 -14.64 -19.13
CA ARG A 14 8.10 -15.36 -20.39
C ARG A 14 9.38 -16.01 -20.90
N TYR A 15 10.50 -15.29 -20.83
CA TYR A 15 11.81 -15.84 -21.21
C TYR A 15 12.20 -17.05 -20.36
N SER A 16 11.99 -16.99 -19.04
CA SER A 16 12.33 -18.09 -18.12
C SER A 16 11.62 -19.41 -18.41
N LEU A 17 10.44 -19.36 -19.05
CA LEU A 17 9.65 -20.52 -19.46
C LEU A 17 9.93 -20.98 -20.89
N ALA A 18 10.49 -20.09 -21.72
CA ALA A 18 10.80 -20.34 -23.14
C ALA A 18 12.21 -20.91 -23.37
N VAL A 19 13.13 -20.77 -22.42
CA VAL A 19 14.47 -21.36 -22.49
C VAL A 19 14.46 -22.84 -22.10
N THR A 20 15.39 -23.62 -22.68
CA THR A 20 15.57 -25.06 -22.36
C THR A 20 16.96 -25.31 -21.79
N PRO A 21 17.07 -25.92 -20.59
CA PRO A 21 15.99 -26.29 -19.69
C PRO A 21 15.29 -25.05 -19.08
N GLN A 22 14.01 -25.19 -18.71
CA GLN A 22 13.21 -24.11 -18.14
C GLN A 22 13.74 -23.67 -16.77
N ASN A 23 13.72 -22.36 -16.49
CA ASN A 23 14.25 -21.80 -15.25
C ASN A 23 13.14 -21.30 -14.32
N TYR A 24 12.60 -22.22 -13.51
CA TYR A 24 11.52 -21.94 -12.56
C TYR A 24 11.92 -21.01 -11.41
N LEU A 25 13.19 -21.00 -11.01
CA LEU A 25 13.69 -20.09 -9.97
C LEU A 25 13.63 -18.64 -10.45
N LEU A 26 14.06 -18.39 -11.69
CA LEU A 26 13.99 -17.07 -12.30
C LEU A 26 12.53 -16.64 -12.50
N PHE A 27 11.65 -17.56 -12.92
CA PHE A 27 10.21 -17.29 -13.01
C PHE A 27 9.64 -16.84 -11.66
N ALA A 28 9.87 -17.62 -10.60
CA ALA A 28 9.35 -17.33 -9.26
C ALA A 28 9.85 -15.98 -8.72
N CYS A 29 11.13 -15.68 -8.93
CA CYS A 29 11.72 -14.39 -8.57
C CYS A 29 10.98 -13.22 -9.23
N HIS A 30 10.80 -13.26 -10.55
CA HIS A 30 10.12 -12.18 -11.28
C HIS A 30 8.64 -12.10 -10.95
N PHE A 31 7.98 -13.24 -10.70
CA PHE A 31 6.57 -13.29 -10.32
C PHE A 31 6.31 -12.61 -8.98
N ILE A 32 7.12 -12.92 -7.95
CA ILE A 32 7.00 -12.29 -6.62
C ILE A 32 7.29 -10.79 -6.73
N ASN A 33 8.32 -10.40 -7.49
CA ASN A 33 8.67 -9.00 -7.71
C ASN A 33 7.53 -8.23 -8.40
N GLU A 34 6.89 -8.84 -9.41
CA GLU A 34 5.76 -8.24 -10.11
C GLU A 34 4.53 -8.11 -9.21
N CYS A 35 4.20 -9.14 -8.41
CA CYS A 35 3.10 -9.08 -7.44
C CYS A 35 3.29 -7.93 -6.43
N SER A 36 4.52 -7.76 -5.92
CA SER A 36 4.86 -6.66 -5.02
C SER A 36 4.68 -5.29 -5.69
N GLN A 37 5.14 -5.15 -6.93
CA GLN A 37 4.99 -3.91 -7.72
C GLN A 37 3.53 -3.60 -8.04
N LEU A 38 2.72 -4.59 -8.43
CA LEU A 38 1.30 -4.40 -8.69
C LEU A 38 0.56 -3.99 -7.42
N THR A 39 0.91 -4.58 -6.27
CA THR A 39 0.34 -4.20 -4.97
C THR A 39 0.68 -2.75 -4.63
N GLN A 40 1.94 -2.34 -4.81
CA GLN A 40 2.33 -0.94 -4.61
C GLN A 40 1.64 0.00 -5.61
N GLY A 41 1.52 -0.41 -6.87
CA GLY A 41 0.80 0.33 -7.90
C GLY A 41 -0.67 0.53 -7.53
N TYR A 42 -1.35 -0.54 -7.09
CA TYR A 42 -2.72 -0.46 -6.59
C TYR A 42 -2.84 0.50 -5.40
N ARG A 43 -1.95 0.39 -4.41
CA ARG A 43 -1.94 1.30 -3.24
C ARG A 43 -1.76 2.75 -3.67
N PHE A 44 -0.87 3.02 -4.63
CA PHE A 44 -0.66 4.35 -5.18
C PHE A 44 -1.93 4.88 -5.87
N VAL A 45 -2.56 4.07 -6.72
CA VAL A 45 -3.79 4.47 -7.41
C VAL A 45 -4.92 4.71 -6.42
N ASN A 46 -5.07 3.82 -5.43
CA ASN A 46 -6.07 3.98 -4.38
C ASN A 46 -5.86 5.28 -3.59
N TRP A 47 -4.62 5.60 -3.24
CA TRP A 47 -4.28 6.82 -2.50
C TRP A 47 -4.54 8.09 -3.30
N HIS A 48 -4.13 8.14 -4.57
CA HIS A 48 -4.14 9.36 -5.37
C HIS A 48 -5.40 9.58 -6.20
N TYR A 49 -6.11 8.51 -6.59
CA TYR A 49 -7.20 8.58 -7.56
C TYR A 49 -8.52 7.95 -7.08
N TRP A 50 -8.53 7.07 -6.06
CA TRP A 50 -9.77 6.44 -5.55
C TRP A 50 -10.16 6.85 -4.13
N GLY A 51 -9.85 8.08 -3.74
CA GLY A 51 -10.37 8.62 -2.48
C GLY A 51 -9.61 8.17 -1.23
N GLY A 52 -8.47 7.50 -1.38
CA GLY A 52 -7.70 6.97 -0.26
C GLY A 52 -7.10 8.08 0.62
N LYS A 53 -6.67 9.20 0.03
CA LYS A 53 -6.21 10.39 0.77
C LYS A 53 -7.28 10.97 1.67
N GLU A 54 -8.49 11.11 1.13
CA GLU A 54 -9.64 11.71 1.79
C GLU A 54 -10.09 10.83 2.95
N LYS A 55 -10.16 9.51 2.73
CA LYS A 55 -10.45 8.54 3.80
C LYS A 55 -9.41 8.57 4.92
N ALA A 56 -8.12 8.67 4.58
CA ALA A 56 -7.06 8.76 5.57
C ALA A 56 -7.12 10.09 6.36
N ALA A 57 -7.41 11.21 5.69
CA ALA A 57 -7.59 12.49 6.35
C ALA A 57 -8.82 12.48 7.28
N GLN A 58 -9.93 11.87 6.87
CA GLN A 58 -11.12 11.70 7.70
C GLN A 58 -10.83 10.83 8.94
N GLY A 59 -10.10 9.71 8.78
CA GLY A 59 -9.68 8.88 9.92
C GLY A 59 -8.79 9.65 10.90
N ALA A 60 -7.80 10.39 10.41
CA ALA A 60 -6.94 11.21 11.27
C ALA A 60 -7.71 12.31 12.01
N LEU A 61 -8.71 12.94 11.36
CA LEU A 61 -9.58 13.93 11.99
C LEU A 61 -10.47 13.32 13.08
N ALA A 62 -10.99 12.10 12.88
CA ALA A 62 -11.75 11.38 13.89
C ALA A 62 -10.90 11.06 15.12
N ASP A 63 -9.69 10.52 14.93
CA ASP A 63 -8.75 10.21 16.02
C ASP A 63 -8.36 11.45 16.85
N VAL A 64 -8.19 12.61 16.19
CA VAL A 64 -7.93 13.87 16.89
C VAL A 64 -9.14 14.33 17.69
N LYS A 65 -10.34 14.20 17.12
CA LYS A 65 -11.58 14.60 17.80
C LYS A 65 -11.81 13.78 19.07
N ASP A 66 -11.59 12.46 19.01
CA ASP A 66 -11.75 11.57 20.17
C ASP A 66 -10.74 11.90 21.28
N LYS A 67 -9.47 12.17 20.92
CA LYS A 67 -8.45 12.61 21.89
C LYS A 67 -8.76 13.96 22.54
N VAL A 68 -9.34 14.90 21.80
CA VAL A 68 -9.73 16.21 22.34
C VAL A 68 -10.90 16.07 23.32
N VAL A 69 -11.88 15.22 23.02
CA VAL A 69 -13.00 14.93 23.93
C VAL A 69 -12.49 14.29 25.22
N GLU A 70 -11.62 13.27 25.10
CA GLU A 70 -11.04 12.59 26.27
C GLU A 70 -10.20 13.55 27.15
N ALA A 71 -9.43 14.45 26.53
CA ALA A 71 -8.69 15.48 27.25
C ALA A 71 -9.62 16.49 27.94
N GLY A 72 -10.70 16.89 27.27
CA GLY A 72 -11.73 17.79 27.81
C GLY A 72 -12.41 17.21 29.06
N GLU A 73 -12.79 15.93 29.01
CA GLU A 73 -13.38 15.23 30.16
C GLU A 73 -12.41 15.13 31.35
N LYS A 74 -11.13 14.83 31.09
CA LYS A 74 -10.09 14.79 32.13
C LYS A 74 -9.87 16.16 32.77
N VAL A 75 -9.85 17.23 31.98
CA VAL A 75 -9.74 18.60 32.48
C VAL A 75 -10.97 18.97 33.31
N GLN A 76 -12.17 18.63 32.84
CA GLN A 76 -13.42 18.93 33.55
C GLN A 76 -13.51 18.17 34.89
N ALA A 77 -13.07 16.92 34.93
CA ALA A 77 -12.99 16.10 36.14
C ALA A 77 -11.92 16.62 37.14
N ALA A 78 -10.81 17.17 36.66
CA ALA A 78 -9.77 17.77 37.49
C ALA A 78 -10.17 19.13 38.08
N VAL A 79 -10.99 19.90 37.37
CA VAL A 79 -11.47 21.23 37.81
C VAL A 79 -12.70 21.13 38.73
N SER A 80 -13.44 20.01 38.67
CA SER A 80 -14.62 19.76 39.50
C SER A 80 -14.31 19.08 40.84
N LYS A 81 -13.02 18.96 41.20
CA LYS A 81 -12.51 18.35 42.44
C LYS A 81 -11.75 19.39 43.25
#